data_AF-K2AXE6-F1
#
_entry.id   AF-K2AXE6-F1
#
_cell.length_a   1.000
_cell.length_b   1.000
_cell.length_c   1.000
_cell.angle_alpha   90.00
_cell.angle_beta   90.00
_cell.angle_gamma   90.00
#
_symmetry.space_group_name_H-M   'P 1'
#
loop_
_entity.id
_entity.type
_entity.pdbx_description
1 polymer ?
#
loop_
_entity_poly.entity_id
_entity_poly.type
_entity_poly.pdbx_seq_one_letter_code
_entity_poly.pdbx_strand_id
1 'polypeptide(L)'
;MITDVAAYTQKHLPKWNPMNVCSYHLQEAGATPEQELAFALATACAVLDDLKGKVTAADFPNMVGRISFFVNAGIRFVTELCKMRAFVDLWDEICLTRYGVTDAKYRRFRYGVQVNSLGLTEQQPENNVYRILIEMLAVTLSKKARARAVQLPAWNEALGLPRPWDQQWSLRMQQILAYETDLLEYDDLFDGNPAIDRKVAALKDGARAELAQIDAMGGAVAAIDYMKGRLVEANAERIAKIESKETTVVGVNRWVETTESPLTAG
;
A
#
# COMPACT_ATOMS: atom_id res chain seq x y z
N MET A 1 25.06 -1.63 3.63
CA MET A 1 24.99 -0.60 2.57
C MET A 1 23.78 0.32 2.72
N ILE A 2 22.54 -0.18 2.64
CA ILE A 2 21.32 0.67 2.70
C ILE A 2 21.21 1.47 4.02
N THR A 3 21.39 0.80 5.14
CA THR A 3 21.33 1.39 6.48
C THR A 3 22.52 2.28 6.82
N ASP A 4 23.67 2.12 6.13
CA ASP A 4 24.81 3.02 6.25
C ASP A 4 24.49 4.38 5.61
N VAL A 5 23.81 4.38 4.45
CA VAL A 5 23.27 5.59 3.83
C VAL A 5 22.25 6.26 4.74
N ALA A 6 21.36 5.49 5.35
CA ALA A 6 20.37 6.03 6.29
C ALA A 6 21.05 6.68 7.52
N ALA A 7 22.04 6.04 8.13
CA ALA A 7 22.81 6.61 9.23
C ALA A 7 23.59 7.89 8.83
N TYR A 8 24.15 7.91 7.62
CA TYR A 8 24.80 9.11 7.07
C TYR A 8 23.83 10.27 6.89
N THR A 9 22.67 10.01 6.27
CA THR A 9 21.67 11.06 6.01
C THR A 9 21.09 11.66 7.28
N GLN A 10 21.03 10.91 8.39
CA GLN A 10 20.58 11.45 9.66
C GLN A 10 21.46 12.62 10.15
N LYS A 11 22.77 12.53 9.94
CA LYS A 11 23.73 13.56 10.36
C LYS A 11 23.86 14.69 9.35
N HIS A 12 23.85 14.37 8.06
CA HIS A 12 24.22 15.31 7.01
C HIS A 12 23.03 15.86 6.22
N LEU A 13 21.92 15.12 6.17
CA LEU A 13 20.72 15.46 5.40
C LEU A 13 19.45 15.25 6.25
N PRO A 14 19.30 15.93 7.40
CA PRO A 14 18.24 15.65 8.39
C PRO A 14 16.81 15.97 7.89
N LYS A 15 16.62 16.43 6.66
CA LYS A 15 15.30 16.60 6.04
C LYS A 15 14.97 15.51 5.02
N TRP A 16 15.95 14.67 4.65
CA TRP A 16 15.77 13.56 3.73
C TRP A 16 15.12 12.37 4.43
N ASN A 17 14.30 11.60 3.71
CA ASN A 17 13.76 10.32 4.17
C ASN A 17 14.56 9.21 3.46
N PRO A 18 15.53 8.59 4.13
CA PRO A 18 16.44 7.65 3.47
C PRO A 18 15.82 6.31 3.14
N MET A 19 14.68 5.98 3.77
CA MET A 19 14.06 4.67 3.67
C MET A 19 12.58 4.79 3.31
N ASN A 20 12.22 4.14 2.21
CA ASN A 20 10.85 3.95 1.80
C ASN A 20 10.58 2.45 1.60
N VAL A 21 9.95 1.82 2.59
CA VAL A 21 9.60 0.39 2.53
C VAL A 21 8.43 0.23 1.58
N CYS A 22 8.73 -0.33 0.41
CA CYS A 22 7.80 -0.34 -0.70
C CYS A 22 7.02 -1.66 -0.75
N SER A 23 5.84 -1.66 -0.14
CA SER A 23 4.90 -2.79 -0.19
C SER A 23 4.08 -2.82 -1.48
N TYR A 24 4.08 -1.73 -2.25
CA TYR A 24 3.35 -1.63 -3.52
C TYR A 24 3.63 -2.81 -4.45
N HIS A 25 4.90 -3.15 -4.62
CA HIS A 25 5.32 -4.25 -5.50
C HIS A 25 4.86 -5.62 -5.03
N LEU A 26 4.55 -5.79 -3.74
CA LEU A 26 4.07 -7.06 -3.19
C LEU A 26 2.66 -7.34 -3.71
N GLN A 27 1.77 -6.34 -3.65
CA GLN A 27 0.41 -6.49 -4.17
C GLN A 27 0.41 -6.61 -5.70
N GLU A 28 1.30 -5.90 -6.40
CA GLU A 28 1.52 -6.09 -7.85
C GLU A 28 2.05 -7.50 -8.19
N ALA A 29 2.75 -8.15 -7.26
CA ALA A 29 3.17 -9.55 -7.39
C ALA A 29 2.10 -10.56 -6.92
N GLY A 30 0.90 -10.08 -6.52
CA GLY A 30 -0.24 -10.91 -6.12
C GLY A 30 -0.42 -11.11 -4.63
N ALA A 31 0.29 -10.34 -3.77
CA ALA A 31 0.09 -10.42 -2.32
C ALA A 31 -1.38 -10.22 -1.93
N THR A 32 -1.86 -11.01 -0.97
CA THR A 32 -3.08 -10.68 -0.24
C THR A 32 -2.83 -9.47 0.67
N PRO A 33 -3.89 -8.78 1.14
CA PRO A 33 -3.75 -7.67 2.08
C PRO A 33 -2.96 -8.02 3.34
N GLU A 34 -3.14 -9.22 3.89
CA GLU A 34 -2.42 -9.72 5.07
C GLU A 34 -0.94 -9.97 4.77
N GLN A 35 -0.62 -10.54 3.60
CA GLN A 35 0.76 -10.73 3.15
C GLN A 35 1.47 -9.39 2.96
N GLU A 36 0.81 -8.40 2.32
CA GLU A 36 1.40 -7.07 2.15
C GLU A 36 1.68 -6.41 3.51
N LEU A 37 0.72 -6.47 4.44
CA LEU A 37 0.90 -5.98 5.81
C LEU A 37 2.13 -6.62 6.47
N ALA A 38 2.17 -7.95 6.50
CA ALA A 38 3.21 -8.69 7.21
C ALA A 38 4.58 -8.50 6.57
N PHE A 39 4.71 -8.66 5.26
CA PHE A 39 6.00 -8.63 4.56
C PHE A 39 6.60 -7.22 4.59
N ALA A 40 5.77 -6.18 4.46
CA ALA A 40 6.24 -4.80 4.56
C ALA A 40 6.69 -4.46 5.99
N LEU A 41 5.92 -4.83 7.00
CA LEU A 41 6.28 -4.60 8.40
C LEU A 41 7.53 -5.41 8.80
N ALA A 42 7.65 -6.66 8.35
CA ALA A 42 8.84 -7.50 8.57
C ALA A 42 10.09 -6.86 7.93
N THR A 43 9.95 -6.34 6.71
CA THR A 43 11.03 -5.63 6.02
C THR A 43 11.45 -4.37 6.77
N ALA A 44 10.48 -3.59 7.26
CA ALA A 44 10.76 -2.42 8.08
C ALA A 44 11.48 -2.78 9.39
N CYS A 45 11.06 -3.86 10.05
CA CYS A 45 11.73 -4.37 11.25
C CYS A 45 13.19 -4.77 10.96
N ALA A 46 13.45 -5.49 9.87
CA ALA A 46 14.81 -5.89 9.49
C ALA A 46 15.72 -4.67 9.25
N VAL A 47 15.19 -3.61 8.65
CA VAL A 47 15.91 -2.33 8.46
C VAL A 47 16.20 -1.67 9.81
N LEU A 48 15.22 -1.63 10.72
CA LEU A 48 15.40 -1.04 12.05
C LEU A 48 16.37 -1.84 12.92
N ASP A 49 16.34 -3.17 12.85
CA ASP A 49 17.22 -4.06 13.60
C ASP A 49 18.69 -3.82 13.21
N ASP A 50 18.98 -3.67 11.92
CA ASP A 50 20.33 -3.34 11.45
C ASP A 50 20.71 -1.87 11.75
N LEU A 51 19.78 -0.91 11.62
CA LEU A 51 20.02 0.49 11.97
C LEU A 51 20.37 0.69 13.44
N LYS A 52 19.77 -0.09 14.35
CA LYS A 52 19.99 0.00 15.79
C LYS A 52 21.46 -0.21 16.17
N GLY A 53 22.21 -0.99 15.38
CA GLY A 53 23.66 -1.19 15.55
C GLY A 53 24.54 -0.09 14.98
N LYS A 54 23.97 0.87 14.21
CA LYS A 54 24.72 1.86 13.42
C LYS A 54 24.52 3.30 13.87
N VAL A 55 23.54 3.55 14.73
CA VAL A 55 23.26 4.88 15.30
C VAL A 55 23.29 4.82 16.82
N THR A 56 23.39 5.98 17.47
CA THR A 56 23.35 6.03 18.93
C THR A 56 21.94 5.70 19.43
N ALA A 57 21.83 5.22 20.68
CA ALA A 57 20.52 4.99 21.30
C ALA A 57 19.67 6.28 21.35
N ALA A 58 20.29 7.45 21.46
CA ALA A 58 19.62 8.74 21.43
C ALA A 58 19.08 9.11 20.04
N ASP A 59 19.79 8.72 18.97
CA ASP A 59 19.39 8.99 17.59
C ASP A 59 18.40 7.96 17.04
N PHE A 60 18.34 6.76 17.61
CA PHE A 60 17.51 5.66 17.08
C PHE A 60 16.01 6.02 16.94
N PRO A 61 15.34 6.67 17.91
CA PRO A 61 13.96 7.11 17.72
C PRO A 61 13.77 8.04 16.50
N ASN A 62 14.75 8.91 16.23
CA ASN A 62 14.72 9.75 15.04
C ASN A 62 14.71 8.90 13.77
N MET A 63 15.53 7.84 13.72
CA MET A 63 15.57 6.90 12.59
C MET A 63 14.25 6.18 12.37
N VAL A 64 13.57 5.74 13.44
CA VAL A 64 12.24 5.13 13.33
C VAL A 64 11.26 6.09 12.67
N GLY A 65 11.25 7.36 13.09
CA GLY A 65 10.40 8.39 12.48
C GLY A 65 10.77 8.80 11.04
N ARG A 66 11.88 8.28 10.51
CA ARG A 66 12.34 8.48 9.12
C ARG A 66 12.02 7.31 8.20
N ILE A 67 11.52 6.20 8.76
CA ILE A 67 10.94 5.14 7.94
C ILE A 67 9.64 5.65 7.34
N SER A 68 9.55 5.59 6.02
CA SER A 68 8.33 5.81 5.26
C SER A 68 7.96 4.56 4.50
N PHE A 69 6.72 4.50 4.04
CA PHE A 69 6.17 3.38 3.30
C PHE A 69 5.61 3.83 1.95
N PHE A 70 5.64 2.94 0.97
CA PHE A 70 4.94 3.12 -0.29
C PHE A 70 4.06 1.90 -0.54
N VAL A 71 2.76 2.11 -0.39
CA VAL A 71 1.77 1.03 -0.32
C VAL A 71 0.92 0.98 -1.59
N ASN A 72 0.23 -0.15 -1.79
CA ASN A 72 -0.78 -0.29 -2.84
C ASN A 72 -2.19 -0.13 -2.25
N ALA A 73 -3.17 0.22 -3.09
CA ALA A 73 -4.58 0.09 -2.78
C ALA A 73 -5.35 -0.44 -4.00
N GLY A 74 -5.90 -1.64 -3.91
CA GLY A 74 -6.71 -2.28 -4.95
C GLY A 74 -8.21 -2.04 -4.89
N ILE A 75 -8.91 -2.56 -5.90
CA ILE A 75 -10.34 -2.31 -6.15
C ILE A 75 -11.29 -2.71 -5.01
N ARG A 76 -10.83 -3.54 -4.07
CA ARG A 76 -11.60 -3.96 -2.88
C ARG A 76 -11.66 -2.85 -1.83
N PHE A 77 -12.37 -1.76 -2.13
CA PHE A 77 -12.47 -0.52 -1.34
C PHE A 77 -12.43 -0.72 0.20
N VAL A 78 -13.40 -1.46 0.76
CA VAL A 78 -13.49 -1.64 2.23
C VAL A 78 -12.27 -2.36 2.79
N THR A 79 -11.77 -3.38 2.07
CA THR A 79 -10.60 -4.15 2.50
C THR A 79 -9.35 -3.26 2.54
N GLU A 80 -9.13 -2.46 1.49
CA GLU A 80 -7.97 -1.58 1.42
C GLU A 80 -8.01 -0.46 2.45
N LEU A 81 -9.18 0.14 2.65
CA LEU A 81 -9.39 1.12 3.73
C LEU A 81 -9.03 0.52 5.10
N CYS A 82 -9.49 -0.71 5.37
CA CYS A 82 -9.17 -1.41 6.61
C CYS A 82 -7.69 -1.80 6.69
N LYS A 83 -7.06 -2.18 5.56
CA LYS A 83 -5.62 -2.49 5.48
C LYS A 83 -4.79 -1.28 5.89
N MET A 84 -5.14 -0.08 5.42
CA MET A 84 -4.42 1.13 5.79
C MET A 84 -4.55 1.47 7.28
N ARG A 85 -5.73 1.27 7.87
CA ARG A 85 -5.92 1.41 9.32
C ARG A 85 -5.12 0.36 10.11
N ALA A 86 -5.07 -0.88 9.62
CA ALA A 86 -4.26 -1.94 10.20
C ALA A 86 -2.75 -1.61 10.17
N PHE A 87 -2.25 -1.07 9.06
CA PHE A 87 -0.86 -0.61 8.95
C PHE A 87 -0.50 0.42 10.03
N VAL A 88 -1.37 1.42 10.24
CA VAL A 88 -1.17 2.46 11.27
C VAL A 88 -1.08 1.85 12.66
N ASP A 89 -2.07 1.02 13.02
CA ASP A 89 -2.14 0.39 14.34
C ASP A 89 -0.94 -0.53 14.60
N LEU A 90 -0.62 -1.41 13.64
CA LEU A 90 0.47 -2.38 13.79
C LEU A 90 1.83 -1.71 13.84
N TRP A 91 2.06 -0.68 13.02
CA TRP A 91 3.34 0.04 13.05
C TRP A 91 3.55 0.77 14.38
N ASP A 92 2.51 1.41 14.92
CA ASP A 92 2.58 2.05 16.24
C ASP A 92 2.88 1.03 17.35
N GLU A 93 2.16 -0.11 17.34
CA GLU A 93 2.36 -1.22 18.27
C GLU A 93 3.79 -1.79 18.21
N ILE A 94 4.30 -2.11 17.02
CA ILE A 94 5.66 -2.62 16.81
C ILE A 94 6.70 -1.62 17.30
N CYS A 95 6.59 -0.34 16.92
CA CYS A 95 7.55 0.67 17.33
C CYS A 95 7.57 0.89 18.85
N LEU A 96 6.43 0.76 19.52
CA LEU A 96 6.34 0.89 20.97
C LEU A 96 6.90 -0.35 21.67
N THR A 97 6.43 -1.54 21.27
CA THR A 97 6.67 -2.78 22.01
C THR A 97 8.01 -3.44 21.68
N ARG A 98 8.38 -3.53 20.40
CA ARG A 98 9.65 -4.15 19.96
C ARG A 98 10.83 -3.19 20.10
N TYR A 99 10.60 -1.90 19.83
CA TYR A 99 11.66 -0.90 19.75
C TYR A 99 11.72 0.10 20.91
N GLY A 100 10.71 0.12 21.80
CA GLY A 100 10.70 0.99 22.99
C GLY A 100 10.62 2.48 22.68
N VAL A 101 10.19 2.87 21.48
CA VAL A 101 10.10 4.29 21.08
C VAL A 101 8.85 4.90 21.70
N THR A 102 8.99 5.68 22.78
CA THR A 102 7.84 6.20 23.55
C THR A 102 7.24 7.49 23.00
N ASP A 103 8.00 8.30 22.26
CA ASP A 103 7.46 9.49 21.60
C ASP A 103 6.64 9.10 20.36
N ALA A 104 5.32 9.32 20.43
CA ALA A 104 4.37 9.01 19.37
C ALA A 104 4.66 9.72 18.04
N LYS A 105 5.40 10.83 18.05
CA LYS A 105 5.84 11.53 16.82
C LYS A 105 6.68 10.63 15.92
N TYR A 106 7.51 9.77 16.52
CA TYR A 106 8.42 8.88 15.79
C TYR A 106 7.75 7.57 15.36
N ARG A 107 6.61 7.22 15.95
CA ARG A 107 5.86 5.99 15.61
C ARG A 107 4.77 6.19 14.55
N ARG A 108 4.56 7.42 14.07
CA ARG A 108 3.53 7.69 13.04
C ARG A 108 3.84 6.92 11.77
N PHE A 109 2.88 6.12 11.29
CA PHE A 109 2.95 5.49 9.99
C PHE A 109 2.86 6.56 8.89
N ARG A 110 3.94 6.74 8.12
CA ARG A 110 4.04 7.75 7.05
C ARG A 110 4.11 7.03 5.73
N TYR A 111 3.13 7.24 4.86
CA TYR A 111 3.12 6.55 3.59
C TYR A 111 2.69 7.44 2.43
N GLY A 112 3.25 7.13 1.25
CA GLY A 112 2.64 7.41 -0.04
C GLY A 112 1.93 6.15 -0.55
N VAL A 113 0.99 6.31 -1.47
CA VAL A 113 0.26 5.21 -2.08
C VAL A 113 0.22 5.38 -3.58
N GLN A 114 0.35 4.27 -4.30
CA GLN A 114 -0.11 4.15 -5.67
C GLN A 114 -1.27 3.16 -5.72
N VAL A 115 -2.37 3.54 -6.38
CA VAL A 115 -3.48 2.61 -6.58
C VAL A 115 -3.07 1.48 -7.53
N ASN A 116 -3.73 0.34 -7.39
CA ASN A 116 -3.29 -0.93 -7.97
C ASN A 116 -3.25 -0.94 -9.50
N SER A 117 -2.07 -1.10 -10.09
CA SER A 117 -1.94 -1.24 -11.55
C SER A 117 -2.27 -2.66 -12.01
N LEU A 118 -2.02 -3.70 -11.19
CA LEU A 118 -2.31 -5.10 -11.50
C LEU A 118 -3.79 -5.38 -11.83
N GLY A 119 -4.70 -4.53 -11.33
CA GLY A 119 -6.14 -4.61 -11.57
C GLY A 119 -6.64 -3.90 -12.82
N LEU A 120 -5.78 -3.13 -13.50
CA LEU A 120 -6.14 -2.36 -14.68
C LEU A 120 -6.10 -3.24 -15.93
N THR A 121 -7.01 -2.97 -16.87
CA THR A 121 -7.24 -3.84 -18.03
C THR A 121 -6.86 -3.14 -19.32
N GLU A 122 -6.23 -3.89 -20.23
CA GLU A 122 -6.04 -3.48 -21.62
C GLU A 122 -7.38 -3.48 -22.37
N GLN A 123 -8.25 -4.46 -22.11
CA GLN A 123 -9.58 -4.52 -22.69
C GLN A 123 -10.48 -3.46 -22.03
N GLN A 124 -11.18 -2.68 -22.84
CA GLN A 124 -12.04 -1.57 -22.41
C GLN A 124 -11.35 -0.69 -21.34
N PRO A 125 -10.18 -0.10 -21.68
CA PRO A 125 -9.30 0.58 -20.72
C PRO A 125 -9.96 1.81 -20.08
N GLU A 126 -11.02 2.35 -20.66
CA GLU A 126 -11.84 3.42 -20.07
C GLU A 126 -12.42 3.02 -18.71
N ASN A 127 -12.67 1.72 -18.50
CA ASN A 127 -13.12 1.21 -17.20
C ASN A 127 -12.09 1.46 -16.08
N ASN A 128 -10.80 1.62 -16.42
CA ASN A 128 -9.75 1.91 -15.45
C ASN A 128 -9.95 3.26 -14.77
N VAL A 129 -10.59 4.24 -15.43
CA VAL A 129 -10.95 5.55 -14.84
C VAL A 129 -11.78 5.34 -13.56
N TYR A 130 -12.79 4.47 -13.62
CA TYR A 130 -13.65 4.18 -12.48
C TYR A 130 -12.93 3.36 -11.40
N ARG A 131 -12.09 2.40 -11.82
CA ARG A 131 -11.28 1.59 -10.90
C ARG A 131 -10.35 2.46 -10.06
N ILE A 132 -9.56 3.28 -10.74
CA ILE A 132 -8.60 4.22 -10.14
C ILE A 132 -9.31 5.18 -9.18
N LEU A 133 -10.47 5.72 -9.56
CA LEU A 133 -11.25 6.59 -8.68
C LEU A 133 -11.68 5.87 -7.40
N ILE A 134 -12.24 4.66 -7.50
CA ILE A 134 -12.69 3.87 -6.34
C ILE A 134 -11.51 3.50 -5.45
N GLU A 135 -10.38 3.11 -6.04
CA GLU A 135 -9.15 2.78 -5.33
C GLU A 135 -8.58 3.99 -4.58
N MET A 136 -8.58 5.17 -5.22
CA MET A 136 -8.18 6.43 -4.58
C MET A 136 -9.05 6.75 -3.37
N LEU A 137 -10.36 6.52 -3.46
CA LEU A 137 -11.28 6.78 -2.34
C LEU A 137 -10.95 5.93 -1.12
N ALA A 138 -10.49 4.69 -1.29
CA ALA A 138 -10.17 3.79 -0.17
C ALA A 138 -9.08 4.35 0.76
N VAL A 139 -8.16 5.16 0.22
CA VAL A 139 -7.02 5.73 0.93
C VAL A 139 -7.16 7.21 1.27
N THR A 140 -8.09 7.92 0.63
CA THR A 140 -8.35 9.33 0.89
C THR A 140 -9.43 9.55 1.95
N LEU A 141 -10.42 8.65 2.05
CA LEU A 141 -11.51 8.79 3.00
C LEU A 141 -11.19 8.33 4.43
N SER A 142 -10.11 7.57 4.63
CA SER A 142 -9.65 7.12 5.94
C SER A 142 -8.78 8.20 6.58
N LYS A 143 -9.35 9.09 7.40
CA LYS A 143 -8.60 10.16 8.06
C LYS A 143 -7.66 9.63 9.14
N LYS A 144 -8.04 8.53 9.81
CA LYS A 144 -7.21 7.83 10.79
C LYS A 144 -5.97 7.22 10.15
N ALA A 145 -6.04 6.85 8.87
CA ALA A 145 -4.91 6.40 8.06
C ALA A 145 -4.70 7.32 6.85
N ARG A 146 -4.26 8.55 7.12
CA ARG A 146 -4.13 9.58 6.07
C ARG A 146 -2.95 9.33 5.14
N ALA A 147 -3.22 9.19 3.85
CA ALA A 147 -2.21 9.22 2.80
C ALA A 147 -1.49 10.57 2.74
N ARG A 148 -0.16 10.57 2.63
CA ARG A 148 0.64 11.80 2.50
C ARG A 148 1.01 12.14 1.07
N ALA A 149 0.99 11.17 0.19
CA ALA A 149 1.14 11.31 -1.24
C ALA A 149 0.26 10.26 -1.91
N VAL A 150 -0.44 10.65 -2.97
CA VAL A 150 -1.27 9.75 -3.77
C VAL A 150 -0.76 9.83 -5.21
N GLN A 151 -0.43 8.68 -5.76
CA GLN A 151 -0.06 8.52 -7.16
C GLN A 151 -1.15 7.70 -7.84
N LEU A 152 -1.65 8.22 -8.96
CA LEU A 152 -2.64 7.54 -9.76
C LEU A 152 -2.01 7.17 -11.11
N PRO A 153 -2.14 5.90 -11.56
CA PRO A 153 -1.75 5.50 -12.90
C PRO A 153 -2.69 6.18 -13.92
N ALA A 154 -2.34 6.10 -15.19
CA ALA A 154 -3.21 6.56 -16.25
C ALA A 154 -4.29 5.52 -16.59
N TRP A 155 -5.38 5.97 -17.21
CA TRP A 155 -6.46 5.07 -17.66
C TRP A 155 -5.98 3.99 -18.64
N ASN A 156 -4.91 4.26 -19.38
CA ASN A 156 -4.30 3.38 -20.36
C ASN A 156 -3.00 2.70 -19.88
N GLU A 157 -2.73 2.66 -18.57
CA GLU A 157 -1.50 2.08 -17.98
C GLU A 157 -1.20 0.65 -18.49
N ALA A 158 -2.25 -0.16 -18.67
CA ALA A 158 -2.12 -1.54 -19.16
C ALA A 158 -1.67 -1.64 -20.64
N LEU A 159 -1.80 -0.55 -21.42
CA LEU A 159 -1.39 -0.49 -22.83
C LEU A 159 0.06 -0.04 -23.01
N GLY A 160 0.58 0.74 -22.06
CA GLY A 160 1.93 1.29 -22.14
C GLY A 160 2.09 2.58 -21.35
N LEU A 161 3.23 3.26 -21.55
CA LEU A 161 3.52 4.51 -20.87
C LEU A 161 2.55 5.62 -21.28
N PRO A 162 2.04 6.41 -20.32
CA PRO A 162 1.07 7.45 -20.62
C PRO A 162 1.69 8.63 -21.37
N ARG A 163 0.90 9.25 -22.24
CA ARG A 163 1.20 10.58 -22.79
C ARG A 163 0.80 11.65 -21.76
N PRO A 164 1.27 12.89 -21.91
CA PRO A 164 0.85 13.99 -21.04
C PRO A 164 -0.68 14.19 -20.96
N TRP A 165 -1.40 13.92 -22.06
CA TRP A 165 -2.88 13.98 -22.09
C TRP A 165 -3.52 12.90 -21.22
N ASP A 166 -2.99 11.66 -21.25
CA ASP A 166 -3.50 10.56 -20.43
C ASP A 166 -3.27 10.85 -18.93
N GLN A 167 -2.08 11.37 -18.58
CA GLN A 167 -1.71 11.74 -17.22
C GLN A 167 -2.59 12.87 -16.65
N GLN A 168 -3.09 13.76 -17.51
CA GLN A 168 -3.96 14.86 -17.10
C GLN A 168 -5.24 14.35 -16.42
N TRP A 169 -5.79 13.20 -16.83
CA TRP A 169 -7.00 12.64 -16.25
C TRP A 169 -6.79 12.24 -14.79
N SER A 170 -5.67 11.57 -14.51
CA SER A 170 -5.27 11.19 -13.15
C SER A 170 -5.04 12.40 -12.24
N LEU A 171 -4.52 13.51 -12.79
CA LEU A 171 -4.42 14.77 -12.05
C LEU A 171 -5.79 15.41 -11.80
N ARG A 172 -6.69 15.38 -12.79
CA ARG A 172 -8.05 15.93 -12.65
C ARG A 172 -8.88 15.16 -11.63
N MET A 173 -8.75 13.85 -11.56
CA MET A 173 -9.39 13.04 -10.51
C MET A 173 -9.03 13.54 -9.10
N GLN A 174 -7.74 13.77 -8.84
CA GLN A 174 -7.28 14.28 -7.54
C GLN A 174 -7.74 15.72 -7.29
N GLN A 175 -7.75 16.57 -8.31
CA GLN A 175 -8.18 17.96 -8.20
C GLN A 175 -9.69 18.08 -7.94
N ILE A 176 -10.51 17.32 -8.67
CA ILE A 176 -11.96 17.29 -8.45
C ILE A 176 -12.25 16.83 -7.02
N LEU A 177 -11.63 15.73 -6.56
CA LEU A 177 -11.78 15.27 -5.18
C LEU A 177 -11.40 16.37 -4.18
N ALA A 178 -10.27 17.03 -4.39
CA ALA A 178 -9.73 18.00 -3.43
C ALA A 178 -10.45 19.36 -3.41
N TYR A 179 -10.99 19.81 -4.55
CA TYR A 179 -11.48 21.19 -4.72
C TYR A 179 -12.98 21.29 -5.02
N GLU A 180 -13.63 20.22 -5.47
CA GLU A 180 -15.06 20.23 -5.84
C GLU A 180 -15.92 19.42 -4.87
N THR A 181 -15.31 18.65 -3.95
CA THR A 181 -16.02 17.87 -2.94
C THR A 181 -15.70 18.34 -1.53
N ASP A 182 -16.60 18.04 -0.59
CA ASP A 182 -16.43 18.27 0.85
C ASP A 182 -15.74 17.09 1.56
N LEU A 183 -15.28 16.06 0.85
CA LEU A 183 -14.70 14.84 1.45
C LEU A 183 -13.46 15.13 2.32
N LEU A 184 -12.73 16.21 2.03
CA LEU A 184 -11.58 16.62 2.83
C LEU A 184 -11.97 17.49 4.04
N GLU A 185 -13.20 17.96 4.13
CA GLU A 185 -13.72 18.83 5.19
C GLU A 185 -14.24 18.06 6.40
N TYR A 186 -14.70 16.82 6.22
CA TYR A 186 -15.22 15.98 7.29
C TYR A 186 -14.13 15.16 8.00
N ASP A 187 -14.45 14.73 9.23
CA ASP A 187 -13.70 13.75 10.02
C ASP A 187 -13.75 12.34 9.39
N ASP A 188 -13.16 11.34 10.06
CA ASP A 188 -13.19 9.97 9.57
C ASP A 188 -14.60 9.38 9.59
N LEU A 189 -15.22 9.26 8.41
CA LEU A 189 -16.57 8.71 8.25
C LEU A 189 -16.68 7.22 8.61
N PHE A 190 -15.55 6.53 8.78
CA PHE A 190 -15.50 5.10 9.09
C PHE A 190 -15.17 4.82 10.56
N ASP A 191 -14.92 5.85 11.38
CA ASP A 191 -14.67 5.66 12.81
C ASP A 191 -15.95 5.23 13.55
N GLY A 192 -15.80 4.29 14.48
CA GLY A 192 -16.90 3.71 15.24
C GLY A 192 -17.82 2.78 14.44
N ASN A 193 -17.48 2.43 13.19
CA ASN A 193 -18.26 1.49 12.40
C ASN A 193 -17.87 0.03 12.77
N PRO A 194 -18.80 -0.79 13.32
CA PRO A 194 -18.47 -2.14 13.79
C PRO A 194 -17.98 -3.09 12.68
N ALA A 195 -18.41 -2.90 11.43
CA ALA A 195 -17.95 -3.73 10.31
C ALA A 195 -16.51 -3.41 9.93
N ILE A 196 -16.14 -2.12 9.96
CA ILE A 196 -14.77 -1.67 9.73
C ILE A 196 -13.86 -2.16 10.86
N ASP A 197 -14.26 -1.97 12.12
CA ASP A 197 -13.45 -2.39 13.27
C ASP A 197 -13.19 -3.90 13.27
N ARG A 198 -14.20 -4.72 12.96
CA ARG A 198 -14.02 -6.19 12.80
C ARG A 198 -13.08 -6.53 11.65
N LYS A 199 -13.20 -5.87 10.49
CA LYS A 199 -12.36 -6.15 9.34
C LYS A 199 -10.90 -5.73 9.58
N VAL A 200 -10.68 -4.57 10.23
CA VAL A 200 -9.35 -4.13 10.68
C VAL A 200 -8.75 -5.13 11.66
N ALA A 201 -9.51 -5.59 12.66
CA ALA A 201 -9.04 -6.60 13.62
C ALA A 201 -8.62 -7.91 12.92
N ALA A 202 -9.46 -8.43 12.02
CA ALA A 202 -9.16 -9.64 11.27
C ALA A 202 -7.87 -9.52 10.42
N LEU A 203 -7.67 -8.37 9.75
CA LEU A 203 -6.44 -8.10 9.00
C LEU A 203 -5.21 -8.04 9.91
N LYS A 204 -5.34 -7.43 11.10
CA LYS A 204 -4.25 -7.39 12.09
C LYS A 204 -3.89 -8.77 12.59
N ASP A 205 -4.87 -9.61 12.88
CA ASP A 205 -4.63 -10.97 13.37
C ASP A 205 -3.92 -11.83 12.32
N GLY A 206 -4.36 -11.75 11.05
CA GLY A 206 -3.67 -12.41 9.94
C GLY A 206 -2.24 -11.91 9.75
N ALA A 207 -2.03 -10.59 9.78
CA ALA A 207 -0.69 -10.00 9.65
C ALA A 207 0.24 -10.38 10.82
N ARG A 208 -0.27 -10.43 12.07
CA ARG A 208 0.51 -10.87 13.24
C ARG A 208 0.90 -12.34 13.14
N ALA A 209 0.00 -13.21 12.68
CA ALA A 209 0.29 -14.62 12.49
C ALA A 209 1.42 -14.82 11.46
N GLU A 210 1.33 -14.13 10.32
CA GLU A 210 2.36 -14.19 9.27
C GLU A 210 3.69 -13.57 9.74
N LEU A 211 3.65 -12.45 10.48
CA LEU A 211 4.85 -11.86 11.11
C LEU A 211 5.53 -12.83 12.07
N ALA A 212 4.76 -13.51 12.93
CA ALA A 212 5.29 -14.49 13.86
C ALA A 212 5.95 -15.68 13.14
N GLN A 213 5.37 -16.12 12.01
CA GLN A 213 5.97 -17.14 11.17
C GLN A 213 7.31 -16.68 10.57
N ILE A 214 7.38 -15.44 10.07
CA ILE A 214 8.63 -14.86 9.55
C ILE A 214 9.68 -14.73 10.65
N ASP A 215 9.31 -14.25 11.84
CA ASP A 215 10.23 -14.16 12.98
C ASP A 215 10.75 -15.56 13.39
N ALA A 216 9.90 -16.60 13.37
CA ALA A 216 10.30 -17.98 13.65
C ALA A 216 11.29 -18.56 12.61
N MET A 217 11.29 -18.03 11.39
CA MET A 217 12.28 -18.36 10.34
C MET A 217 13.60 -17.60 10.48
N GLY A 218 13.75 -16.74 11.50
CA GLY A 218 14.93 -15.90 11.69
C GLY A 218 14.80 -14.50 11.09
N GLY A 219 13.57 -14.06 10.82
CA GLY A 219 13.26 -12.71 10.32
C GLY A 219 13.24 -12.61 8.79
N ALA A 220 12.92 -11.40 8.30
CA ALA A 220 12.59 -11.16 6.90
C ALA A 220 13.69 -11.61 5.91
N VAL A 221 14.97 -11.42 6.25
CA VAL A 221 16.10 -11.78 5.37
C VAL A 221 16.20 -13.30 5.18
N ALA A 222 15.99 -14.07 6.25
CA ALA A 222 16.00 -15.53 6.17
C ALA A 222 14.74 -16.09 5.50
N ALA A 223 13.62 -15.36 5.58
CA ALA A 223 12.33 -15.76 5.03
C ALA A 223 12.09 -15.33 3.57
N ILE A 224 13.08 -14.78 2.84
CA ILE A 224 12.88 -14.24 1.48
C ILE A 224 12.27 -15.27 0.52
N ASP A 225 12.80 -16.49 0.48
CA ASP A 225 12.32 -17.54 -0.42
C ASP A 225 10.89 -17.97 -0.06
N TYR A 226 10.58 -18.03 1.24
CA TYR A 226 9.23 -18.29 1.73
C TYR A 226 8.26 -17.18 1.27
N MET A 227 8.57 -15.91 1.54
CA MET A 227 7.73 -14.78 1.15
C MET A 227 7.49 -14.77 -0.36
N LYS A 228 8.53 -15.02 -1.17
CA LYS A 228 8.41 -15.13 -2.62
C LYS A 228 7.48 -16.27 -3.05
N GLY A 229 7.62 -17.46 -2.46
CA GLY A 229 6.74 -18.59 -2.75
C GLY A 229 5.27 -18.26 -2.47
N ARG A 230 5.00 -17.62 -1.33
CA ARG A 230 3.65 -17.19 -0.93
C ARG A 230 3.01 -16.18 -1.88
N LEU A 231 3.81 -15.27 -2.46
CA LEU A 231 3.34 -14.33 -3.49
C LEU A 231 2.96 -15.06 -4.78
N VAL A 232 3.78 -16.03 -5.21
CA VAL A 232 3.49 -16.83 -6.42
C VAL A 232 2.21 -17.65 -6.23
N GLU A 233 2.05 -18.29 -5.08
CA GLU A 233 0.81 -19.03 -4.72
C GLU A 233 -0.42 -18.13 -4.78
N ALA A 234 -0.36 -16.95 -4.14
CA ALA A 234 -1.48 -16.02 -4.08
C ALA A 234 -1.84 -15.47 -5.47
N ASN A 235 -0.85 -15.15 -6.30
CA ASN A 235 -1.11 -14.71 -7.67
C ASN A 235 -1.72 -15.84 -8.52
N ALA A 236 -1.21 -17.07 -8.41
CA ALA A 236 -1.75 -18.22 -9.13
C ALA A 236 -3.22 -18.46 -8.76
N GLU A 237 -3.57 -18.37 -7.47
CA GLU A 237 -4.95 -18.47 -7.00
C GLU A 237 -5.82 -17.33 -7.58
N ARG A 238 -5.32 -16.09 -7.58
CA ARG A 238 -6.03 -14.95 -8.17
C ARG A 238 -6.35 -15.18 -9.65
N ILE A 239 -5.37 -15.61 -10.43
CA ILE A 239 -5.54 -15.89 -11.86
C ILE A 239 -6.54 -17.02 -12.07
N ALA A 240 -6.41 -18.13 -11.33
CA ALA A 240 -7.33 -19.26 -11.43
C ALA A 240 -8.79 -18.83 -11.16
N LYS A 241 -9.03 -17.94 -10.18
CA LYS A 241 -10.36 -17.38 -9.90
C LYS A 241 -10.90 -16.48 -11.01
N ILE A 242 -10.04 -15.75 -11.70
CA ILE A 242 -10.45 -14.91 -12.85
C ILE A 242 -10.81 -15.80 -14.04
N GLU A 243 -9.99 -16.81 -14.34
CA GLU A 243 -10.20 -17.76 -15.43
C GLU A 243 -11.45 -18.63 -15.21
N SER A 244 -11.69 -19.07 -13.97
CA SER A 244 -12.90 -19.81 -13.59
C SER A 244 -14.15 -18.93 -13.50
N LYS A 245 -14.01 -17.62 -13.66
CA LYS A 245 -15.06 -16.59 -13.53
C LYS A 245 -15.66 -16.45 -12.12
N GLU A 246 -15.02 -17.03 -11.11
CA GLU A 246 -15.34 -16.77 -9.70
C GLU A 246 -15.11 -15.29 -9.37
N THR A 247 -14.01 -14.72 -9.87
CA THR A 247 -13.76 -13.28 -9.85
C THR A 247 -14.17 -12.66 -11.19
N THR A 248 -15.19 -11.81 -11.16
CA THR A 248 -15.61 -11.05 -12.34
C THR A 248 -14.68 -9.87 -12.60
N VAL A 249 -14.21 -9.75 -13.85
CA VAL A 249 -13.46 -8.60 -14.37
C VAL A 249 -14.22 -8.04 -15.58
N VAL A 250 -14.88 -6.90 -15.37
CA VAL A 250 -15.70 -6.21 -16.38
C VAL A 250 -14.84 -5.84 -17.59
N GLY A 251 -15.33 -6.17 -18.79
CA GLY A 251 -14.63 -5.96 -20.05
C GLY A 251 -13.62 -7.06 -20.42
N VAL A 252 -13.35 -8.00 -19.52
CA VAL A 252 -12.38 -9.10 -19.74
C VAL A 252 -13.07 -10.46 -19.77
N ASN A 253 -13.71 -10.87 -18.67
CA ASN A 253 -14.39 -12.17 -18.59
C ASN A 253 -15.92 -12.07 -18.53
N ARG A 254 -16.45 -10.85 -18.39
CA ARG A 254 -17.89 -10.54 -18.41
C ARG A 254 -18.13 -9.15 -19.00
N TRP A 255 -19.22 -9.01 -19.77
CA TRP A 255 -19.53 -7.80 -20.56
C TRP A 255 -18.38 -7.43 -21.51
N VAL A 256 -17.96 -8.41 -22.31
CA VAL A 256 -16.80 -8.29 -23.21
C VAL A 256 -17.10 -7.48 -24.47
N GLU A 257 -18.37 -7.44 -24.89
CA GLU A 257 -18.82 -6.67 -26.05
C GLU A 257 -18.76 -5.16 -25.76
N THR A 258 -18.19 -4.38 -26.69
CA THR A 258 -18.09 -2.92 -26.62
C THR A 258 -18.22 -2.30 -28.00
N THR A 259 -18.63 -1.03 -28.03
CA THR A 259 -18.48 -0.20 -29.25
C THR A 259 -17.01 0.20 -29.41
N GLU A 260 -16.59 0.52 -30.63
CA GLU A 260 -15.24 1.02 -30.89
C GLU A 260 -14.97 2.31 -30.10
N SER A 261 -13.85 2.33 -29.38
CA SER A 261 -13.49 3.48 -28.57
C SER A 261 -12.80 4.56 -29.41
N PRO A 262 -13.29 5.81 -29.38
CA PRO A 262 -12.60 6.91 -30.04
C PRO A 262 -11.28 7.29 -29.35
N LEU A 263 -11.01 6.77 -28.14
CA LEU A 263 -9.78 7.05 -27.39
C LEU A 263 -8.64 6.11 -27.76
N THR A 264 -8.95 4.91 -28.26
CA THR A 264 -7.95 3.91 -28.67
C THR A 264 -7.81 3.81 -30.19
N ALA A 265 -8.79 4.29 -30.96
CA ALA A 265 -8.80 4.24 -32.42
C ALA A 265 -8.04 5.40 -33.11
N GLY A 266 -7.44 6.32 -32.33
CA GLY A 266 -6.83 7.56 -32.82
C GLY A 266 -5.36 7.74 -32.46
#